data_AF-A0A1B6CAB9-F1
#
_entry.id   AF-A0A1B6CAB9-F1
#
_cell.length_a   1.000
_cell.length_b   1.000
_cell.length_c   1.000
_cell.angle_alpha   90.00
_cell.angle_beta   90.00
_cell.angle_gamma   90.00
#
_symmetry.space_group_name_H-M   'P 1'
#
loop_
_entity.id
_entity.type
_entity.pdbx_description
1 polymer ?
#
loop_
_entity_poly.entity_id
_entity_poly.type
_entity_poly.pdbx_seq_one_letter_code
_entity_poly.pdbx_strand_id
1 'polypeptide(L)'
;IGLLYLAGVYKANRLSLEELWGSDGDSIAKFSLVMSIKRFQFLIWCLRFDDRGIRSTRKELDRLAPINDIFTKFVTNCKVSYCWLNLLNMEIYMGKENEGPFCVSNKAPDVVKRLMESLF
;
A
#
# COMPACT_ATOMS: atom_id res chain seq x y z
N ILE A 1 8.93 -6.85 9.49
CA ILE A 1 8.95 -6.40 8.07
C ILE A 1 9.63 -7.40 7.12
N GLY A 2 10.71 -8.09 7.53
CA GLY A 2 11.44 -9.05 6.68
C GLY A 2 10.57 -10.14 6.01
N LEU A 3 9.60 -10.70 6.73
CA LEU A 3 8.66 -11.67 6.15
C LEU A 3 7.77 -11.09 5.05
N LEU A 4 7.40 -9.81 5.14
CA LEU A 4 6.61 -9.14 4.10
C LEU A 4 7.45 -8.90 2.85
N TYR A 5 8.74 -8.55 3.01
CA TYR A 5 9.67 -8.47 1.90
C TYR A 5 9.87 -9.84 1.23
N LEU A 6 10.05 -10.89 2.04
CA LEU A 6 10.20 -12.25 1.54
C LEU A 6 8.95 -12.70 0.77
N ALA A 7 7.75 -12.41 1.28
CA ALA A 7 6.49 -12.70 0.60
C ALA A 7 6.40 -11.97 -0.76
N GLY A 8 6.90 -10.73 -0.84
CA GLY A 8 7.00 -9.98 -2.10
C GLY A 8 7.95 -10.63 -3.11
N VAL A 9 9.14 -11.06 -2.68
CA VAL A 9 10.12 -11.76 -3.53
C VAL A 9 9.55 -13.04 -4.12
N TYR A 10 8.82 -13.81 -3.31
CA TYR A 10 8.17 -15.04 -3.76
C TYR A 10 6.87 -14.81 -4.54
N LYS A 11 6.49 -13.55 -4.81
CA LYS A 11 5.23 -13.18 -5.48
C LYS A 11 4.01 -13.85 -4.84
N ALA A 12 4.05 -14.02 -3.52
CA ALA A 12 3.09 -14.81 -2.76
C ALA A 12 1.76 -14.07 -2.51
N ASN A 13 1.39 -13.10 -3.34
CA ASN A 13 0.19 -12.28 -3.16
C ASN A 13 -1.12 -13.08 -3.32
N ARG A 14 -1.06 -14.25 -3.96
CA ARG A 14 -2.18 -15.18 -4.15
C ARG A 14 -2.08 -16.42 -3.27
N LEU A 15 -1.01 -16.57 -2.51
CA LEU A 15 -0.81 -17.72 -1.63
C LEU A 15 -1.43 -17.45 -0.26
N SER A 16 -2.05 -18.48 0.30
CA SER A 16 -2.54 -18.47 1.67
C SER A 16 -1.37 -18.44 2.66
N LEU A 17 -1.63 -17.98 3.89
CA LEU A 17 -0.61 -18.01 4.95
C LEU A 17 -0.25 -19.44 5.32
N GLU A 18 -1.20 -20.36 5.19
CA GLU A 18 -1.04 -21.79 5.43
C GLU A 18 -0.08 -22.42 4.41
N GLU A 19 -0.16 -22.04 3.13
CA GLU A 19 0.82 -22.48 2.11
C GLU A 19 2.21 -21.89 2.36
N LEU A 20 2.29 -20.62 2.78
CA LEU A 20 3.57 -19.96 3.10
C LEU A 20 4.26 -20.56 4.33
N TRP A 21 3.48 -21.02 5.32
CA TRP A 21 3.97 -21.65 6.56
C TRP A 21 3.89 -23.18 6.53
N GLY A 22 3.51 -23.76 5.40
CA GLY A 22 3.42 -25.21 5.21
C GLY A 22 4.76 -25.90 5.46
N SER A 23 4.72 -27.22 5.59
CA SER A 23 5.93 -28.07 5.68
C SER A 23 6.12 -28.96 4.45
N ASP A 24 5.22 -28.87 3.49
CA ASP A 24 5.25 -29.67 2.27
C ASP A 24 6.37 -29.18 1.35
N GLY A 25 6.94 -30.05 0.50
CA GLY A 25 8.24 -29.83 -0.16
C GLY A 25 8.43 -28.57 -1.02
N ASP A 26 7.39 -27.76 -1.24
CA ASP A 26 7.41 -26.47 -1.95
C ASP A 26 7.25 -25.26 -1.01
N SER A 27 7.04 -25.52 0.29
CA SER A 27 6.86 -24.51 1.31
C SER A 27 8.17 -23.80 1.65
N ILE A 28 8.08 -22.50 1.87
CA ILE A 28 9.24 -21.67 2.16
C ILE A 28 9.51 -21.79 3.65
N ALA A 29 10.29 -22.79 4.05
CA ALA A 29 10.70 -23.04 5.45
C ALA A 29 11.25 -21.80 6.18
N LYS A 30 11.72 -20.79 5.42
CA LYS A 30 12.17 -19.50 5.97
C LYS A 30 11.08 -18.75 6.73
N PHE A 31 9.79 -18.91 6.42
CA PHE A 31 8.70 -18.23 7.14
C PHE A 31 8.48 -18.80 8.55
N SER A 32 8.41 -20.12 8.66
CA SER A 32 8.23 -20.83 9.94
C SER A 32 9.45 -20.71 10.85
N LEU A 33 10.66 -20.61 10.29
CA LEU A 33 11.89 -20.36 11.04
C LEU A 33 11.95 -18.98 11.72
N VAL A 34 11.28 -17.96 11.17
CA VAL A 34 11.31 -16.60 11.73
C VAL A 34 10.27 -16.42 12.83
N MET A 35 9.03 -16.86 12.60
CA MET A 35 7.97 -16.85 13.62
C MET A 35 6.83 -17.81 13.25
N SER A 36 5.99 -18.16 14.22
CA SER A 36 4.79 -18.96 13.95
C SER A 36 3.73 -18.19 13.16
N ILE A 37 2.93 -18.92 12.36
CA ILE A 37 1.79 -18.35 11.61
C ILE A 37 0.82 -17.58 12.52
N LYS A 38 0.51 -18.15 13.70
CA LYS A 38 -0.37 -17.51 14.70
C LYS A 38 0.17 -16.16 15.17
N ARG A 39 1.48 -16.06 15.41
CA ARG A 39 2.14 -14.80 15.80
C ARG A 39 2.09 -13.79 14.66
N PHE A 40 2.35 -14.23 13.42
CA PHE A 40 2.29 -13.35 12.26
C PHE A 40 0.88 -12.81 12.01
N GLN A 41 -0.14 -13.67 12.06
CA GLN A 41 -1.55 -13.29 11.96
C GLN A 41 -1.93 -12.27 13.06
N PHE A 42 -1.56 -12.54 14.31
CA PHE A 42 -1.79 -11.61 15.41
C PHE A 42 -1.15 -10.24 15.15
N LEU A 43 0.11 -10.20 14.71
CA LEU A 43 0.80 -8.94 14.43
C LEU A 43 0.16 -8.16 13.28
N ILE A 44 -0.24 -8.81 12.19
CA ILE A 44 -0.97 -8.15 11.09
C ILE A 44 -2.30 -7.60 11.60
N TRP A 45 -3.04 -8.37 12.40
CA TRP A 45 -4.35 -7.96 12.92
C TRP A 45 -4.27 -6.79 13.89
N CYS A 46 -3.18 -6.69 14.65
CA CYS A 46 -2.94 -5.62 15.60
C CYS A 46 -2.20 -4.42 14.99
N LEU A 47 -1.76 -4.49 13.74
CA LEU A 47 -1.04 -3.40 13.09
C LEU A 47 -1.96 -2.19 12.91
N ARG A 48 -1.57 -1.05 13.46
CA ARG A 48 -2.28 0.23 13.36
C ARG A 48 -1.26 1.31 13.00
N PHE A 49 -1.67 2.24 12.14
CA PHE A 49 -0.81 3.35 11.68
C PHE A 49 -1.31 4.71 12.19
N ASP A 50 -2.27 4.70 13.10
CA ASP A 50 -2.94 5.88 13.63
C ASP A 50 -3.26 5.76 15.12
N ASP A 51 -3.46 6.91 15.76
CA ASP A 51 -3.91 6.99 17.15
C ASP A 51 -5.43 6.86 17.23
N ARG A 52 -5.90 5.89 18.02
CA ARG A 52 -7.34 5.67 18.27
C ARG A 52 -7.99 6.87 18.98
N GLY A 53 -7.27 7.56 19.86
CA GLY A 53 -7.84 8.64 20.70
C GLY A 53 -8.27 9.87 19.90
N ILE A 54 -7.61 10.12 18.75
CA ILE A 54 -7.81 11.32 17.93
C ILE A 54 -8.46 10.95 16.58
N ARG A 55 -8.82 9.68 16.38
CA ARG A 55 -9.36 9.18 15.11
C ARG A 55 -10.71 9.78 14.74
N SER A 56 -11.62 9.94 15.70
CA SER A 56 -12.98 10.43 15.43
C SER A 56 -12.97 11.84 14.85
N THR A 57 -12.23 12.76 15.49
CA THR A 57 -12.10 14.16 15.06
C THR A 57 -11.34 14.28 13.74
N ARG A 58 -10.28 13.48 13.54
CA ARG A 58 -9.51 13.51 12.28
C ARG A 58 -10.26 12.92 11.10
N LYS A 59 -11.10 11.91 11.31
CA LYS A 59 -11.85 11.26 10.22
C LYS A 59 -12.84 12.20 9.54
N GLU A 60 -13.34 13.19 10.27
CA GLU A 60 -14.24 14.23 9.73
C GLU A 60 -13.49 15.16 8.75
N LEU A 61 -12.22 15.44 9.03
CA LEU A 61 -11.38 16.33 8.21
C LEU A 61 -10.60 15.58 7.12
N ASP A 62 -10.19 14.35 7.41
CA ASP A 62 -9.29 13.56 6.60
C ASP A 62 -9.79 12.10 6.52
N ARG A 63 -10.30 11.73 5.35
CA ARG A 63 -10.76 10.37 5.06
C ARG A 63 -9.63 9.34 5.13
N LEU A 64 -8.38 9.76 4.95
CA LEU A 64 -7.18 8.94 5.01
C LEU A 64 -6.49 8.99 6.38
N ALA A 65 -7.12 9.58 7.40
CA ALA A 65 -6.56 9.69 8.75
C ALA A 65 -5.90 8.40 9.29
N PRO A 66 -6.40 7.17 9.02
CA PRO A 66 -5.76 5.95 9.50
C PRO A 66 -4.36 5.65 8.95
N ILE A 67 -3.96 6.24 7.82
CA ILE A 67 -2.67 5.99 7.15
C ILE A 67 -1.92 7.26 6.76
N ASN A 68 -2.57 8.43 6.82
CA ASN A 68 -2.01 9.68 6.30
C ASN A 68 -0.66 10.02 6.94
N ASP A 69 -0.51 9.83 8.25
CA ASP A 69 0.73 10.19 8.95
C ASP A 69 1.95 9.39 8.47
N ILE A 70 1.80 8.07 8.30
CA ILE A 70 2.89 7.23 7.80
C ILE A 70 3.14 7.49 6.32
N PHE A 71 2.10 7.74 5.54
CA PHE A 71 2.23 8.03 4.11
C PHE A 71 2.92 9.38 3.87
N THR A 72 2.53 10.42 4.59
CA THR A 72 3.18 11.74 4.52
C THR A 72 4.66 11.64 4.86
N LYS A 73 5.02 10.93 5.94
CA LYS A 73 6.43 10.68 6.30
C LYS A 73 7.18 9.95 5.18
N PHE A 74 6.57 8.94 4.57
CA PHE A 74 7.14 8.22 3.43
C PHE A 74 7.38 9.16 2.24
N VAL A 75 6.38 9.93 1.83
CA VAL A 75 6.49 10.86 0.70
C VAL A 75 7.56 11.92 0.95
N THR A 76 7.57 12.52 2.15
CA THR A 76 8.60 13.49 2.54
C THR A 76 10.00 12.88 2.44
N ASN A 77 10.19 11.66 2.94
CA ASN A 77 11.48 10.97 2.86
C ASN A 77 11.89 10.67 1.41
N CYS A 78 10.95 10.25 0.56
CA CYS A 78 11.20 10.03 -0.86
C CYS A 78 11.59 11.32 -1.59
N LYS A 79 10.91 12.44 -1.32
CA LYS A 79 11.24 13.75 -1.90
C LYS A 79 12.66 14.19 -1.53
N VAL A 80 13.06 14.01 -0.26
CA VAL A 80 14.42 14.31 0.20
C VAL A 80 15.46 13.40 -0.46
N SER A 81 15.15 12.12 -0.63
CA SER A 81 16.12 11.11 -1.09
C SER A 81 16.27 11.03 -2.61
N TYR A 82 15.22 11.28 -3.40
CA TYR A 82 15.22 11.00 -4.85
C TYR A 82 15.33 12.21 -5.78
N CYS A 83 14.86 13.42 -5.43
CA CYS A 83 15.25 14.67 -6.11
C CYS A 83 14.56 15.91 -5.51
N TRP A 84 15.30 17.01 -5.42
CA TRP A 84 14.87 18.36 -5.00
C TRP A 84 13.90 19.08 -5.96
N LEU A 85 13.38 18.41 -6.99
CA LEU A 85 12.40 19.00 -7.90
C LEU A 85 10.98 18.66 -7.41
N ASN A 86 10.26 19.70 -6.98
CA ASN A 86 8.89 19.69 -6.46
C ASN A 86 7.80 19.20 -7.46
N LEU A 87 8.18 18.49 -8.52
CA LEU A 87 7.30 18.10 -9.63
C LEU A 87 6.63 16.72 -9.43
N LEU A 88 7.07 15.93 -8.46
CA LEU A 88 6.47 14.63 -8.16
C LEU A 88 5.60 14.71 -6.91
N ASN A 89 4.29 14.93 -7.12
CA ASN A 89 3.28 14.73 -6.09
C ASN A 89 2.89 13.26 -6.06
N MET A 90 3.46 12.51 -5.10
CA MET A 90 2.93 11.21 -4.73
C MET A 90 1.66 11.41 -3.92
N GLU A 91 0.53 11.59 -4.61
CA GLU A 91 -0.80 11.70 -4.01
C GLU A 91 -1.48 10.33 -3.96
N ILE A 92 -2.17 10.03 -2.85
CA ILE A 92 -3.01 8.84 -2.75
C ILE A 92 -4.32 9.12 -3.48
N TYR A 93 -4.55 8.42 -4.58
CA TYR A 93 -5.87 8.37 -5.22
C TYR A 93 -6.68 7.24 -4.59
N MET A 94 -7.70 7.58 -3.79
CA MET A 94 -8.63 6.61 -3.20
C MET A 94 -10.02 6.74 -3.83
N GLY A 95 -10.45 5.70 -4.56
CA GLY A 95 -11.79 5.64 -5.14
C GLY A 95 -11.94 6.42 -6.45
N LYS A 96 -13.19 6.75 -6.80
CA LYS A 96 -13.48 7.64 -7.93
C LYS A 96 -13.10 9.06 -7.52
N GLU A 97 -12.31 9.71 -8.35
CA GLU A 97 -11.88 11.09 -8.14
C GLU A 97 -13.09 12.03 -7.96
N ASN A 98 -12.97 13.04 -7.09
CA ASN A 98 -14.05 13.99 -6.84
C ASN A 98 -14.41 14.72 -8.14
N GLU A 99 -15.68 15.10 -8.33
CA GLU A 99 -16.09 15.80 -9.55
C GLU A 99 -15.22 17.03 -9.80
N GLY A 100 -14.53 17.02 -10.94
CA GLY A 100 -13.49 17.97 -11.29
C GLY A 100 -12.86 17.59 -12.64
N PRO A 101 -12.01 18.45 -13.21
CA PRO A 101 -11.43 18.24 -14.54
C PRO A 101 -10.60 16.96 -14.66
N PHE A 102 -10.20 16.39 -13.53
CA PHE A 102 -9.40 15.17 -13.45
C PHE A 102 -10.21 13.91 -13.12
N CYS A 103 -11.53 14.01 -12.86
CA CYS A 103 -12.41 12.85 -12.65
C CYS A 103 -12.76 12.16 -13.97
N VAL A 104 -11.80 11.40 -14.50
CA VAL A 104 -11.90 10.68 -15.76
C VAL A 104 -11.80 9.16 -15.57
N SER A 105 -12.37 8.41 -16.50
CA SER A 105 -12.43 6.95 -16.42
C SER A 105 -11.02 6.32 -16.46
N ASN A 106 -10.74 5.44 -15.50
CA ASN A 106 -9.50 4.66 -15.43
C ASN A 106 -9.58 3.29 -16.13
N LYS A 107 -10.62 3.04 -16.93
CA LYS A 107 -10.67 1.83 -17.76
C LYS A 107 -9.55 1.87 -18.79
N ALA A 108 -8.91 0.73 -19.04
CA ALA A 108 -7.82 0.60 -20.02
C ALA A 108 -8.06 1.32 -21.36
N PRO A 109 -9.21 1.17 -22.06
CA PRO A 109 -9.44 1.88 -23.31
C PRO A 109 -9.49 3.41 -23.16
N ASP A 110 -10.05 3.91 -22.07
CA ASP A 110 -10.19 5.34 -21.81
C ASP A 110 -8.86 6.00 -21.43
N VAL A 111 -7.96 5.23 -20.80
CA VAL A 111 -6.58 5.67 -20.50
C VAL A 111 -5.77 5.74 -21.80
N VAL A 112 -5.85 4.71 -22.65
CA VAL A 112 -5.13 4.69 -23.94
C VAL A 112 -5.55 5.86 -24.81
N LYS A 113 -6.86 6.15 -24.89
CA LYS A 113 -7.37 7.27 -25.68
C LYS A 113 -6.81 8.62 -25.21
N ARG A 114 -6.77 8.88 -23.90
CA ARG A 114 -6.21 10.12 -23.32
C ARG A 114 -4.71 10.29 -23.60
N LEU A 115 -3.96 9.19 -23.57
CA LEU A 115 -2.54 9.21 -23.92
C LEU A 115 -2.32 9.50 -25.40
N MET A 116 -3.20 9.00 -26.27
CA MET A 116 -3.14 9.28 -27.71
C MET A 116 -3.55 10.71 -28.05
N GLU A 117 -4.52 11.29 -27.33
CA GLU A 117 -4.94 12.70 -27.50
C GLU A 117 -3.84 13.71 -27.14
N SER A 118 -2.90 13.34 -26.27
CA SER A 118 -1.77 14.21 -25.89
C SER A 118 -0.62 14.21 -26.91
N LEU A 119 -0.71 13.39 -27.96
CA LEU A 119 0.32 13.20 -28.98
C LEU A 119 -0.04 13.87 -30.34
N PHE A 120 -1.19 14.54 -30.43
CA PHE A 120 -1.67 15.24 -31.62
C PHE A 120 -2.03 16.71 -31.32
#